data_AF-A0A4Y8Q0M7-F1
#
_entry.id   AF-A0A4Y8Q0M7-F1
#
_cell.length_a   1.000
_cell.length_b   1.000
_cell.length_c   1.000
_cell.angle_alpha   90.00
_cell.angle_beta   90.00
_cell.angle_gamma   90.00
#
_symmetry.space_group_name_H-M   'P 1'
#
loop_
_entity.id
_entity.type
_entity.pdbx_description
1 polymer ?
#
loop_
_entity_poly.entity_id
_entity_poly.type
_entity_poly.pdbx_seq_one_letter_code
_entity_poly.pdbx_strand_id
1 'polypeptide(L)' 'MMLNLLSNERLIEVYLEAEKLQIEEQFIELLGKEMQRRKLNISERDSVEK' A
#
# COMPACT_ATOMS: atom_id res chain seq x y z
N MET A 1 -15.28 1.78 4.97
CA MET A 1 -14.39 0.60 4.86
C MET A 1 -13.48 0.55 6.08
N MET A 2 -13.16 -0.64 6.59
CA MET A 2 -12.28 -0.81 7.78
C MET A 2 -10.88 -0.20 7.58
N LEU A 3 -10.40 -0.13 6.33
CA LEU A 3 -9.12 0.49 5.98
C LEU A 3 -9.04 2.00 6.30
N ASN A 4 -10.18 2.67 6.48
CA ASN A 4 -10.24 4.09 6.89
C ASN A 4 -9.62 4.35 8.27
N LEU A 5 -9.47 3.30 9.09
CA LEU A 5 -8.86 3.39 10.42
C LEU A 5 -7.33 3.37 10.39
N LEU A 6 -6.74 2.93 9.27
CA LEU A 6 -5.29 2.92 9.10
C LEU A 6 -4.80 4.35 8.85
N SER A 7 -3.69 4.73 9.51
CA SER A 7 -2.92 5.91 9.12
C SER A 7 -2.35 5.70 7.71
N ASN A 8 -1.94 6.78 7.05
CA ASN A 8 -1.34 6.68 5.71
C ASN A 8 -0.06 5.85 5.73
N GLU A 9 0.79 6.03 6.74
CA GLU A 9 2.00 5.23 6.94
C GLU A 9 1.68 3.75 7.07
N ARG A 10 0.71 3.39 7.93
CA ARG A 10 0.36 1.99 8.14
C ARG A 10 -0.28 1.35 6.92
N LEU A 11 -1.06 2.11 6.15
CA LEU A 11 -1.63 1.65 4.89
C LEU A 11 -0.54 1.33 3.86
N ILE A 12 0.48 2.19 3.75
CA ILE A 12 1.63 1.96 2.85
C ILE A 12 2.43 0.73 3.28
N GLU A 13 2.75 0.61 4.57
CA GLU A 13 3.46 -0.56 5.10
C GLU A 13 2.74 -1.87 4.79
N VAL A 14 1.44 -1.92 5.08
CA VAL A 14 0.62 -3.12 4.85
C VAL A 14 0.52 -3.43 3.35
N TYR A 15 0.43 -2.42 2.49
CA TYR A 15 0.45 -2.61 1.03
C TYR A 15 1.76 -3.25 0.57
N LEU A 16 2.90 -2.68 0.97
CA LEU A 16 4.23 -3.18 0.58
C LEU A 16 4.48 -4.59 1.11
N GLU A 17 4.05 -4.88 2.34
CA GLU A 17 4.23 -6.19 2.94
C GLU A 17 3.30 -7.25 2.33
N ALA A 18 2.07 -6.86 1.98
CA ALA A 18 1.14 -7.73 1.24
C ALA A 18 1.65 -8.05 -0.17
N GLU A 19 2.25 -7.09 -0.89
CA GLU A 19 2.90 -7.33 -2.18
C GLU A 19 4.09 -8.28 -2.05
N LYS A 20 4.97 -8.06 -1.06
CA LYS A 20 6.14 -8.93 -0.81
C LYS A 20 5.76 -10.36 -0.47
N LEU A 21 4.72 -10.54 0.34
CA LEU A 21 4.25 -11.85 0.79
C LEU A 21 3.33 -12.55 -0.23
N GLN A 22 2.99 -11.89 -1.33
CA GLN A 22 2.09 -12.39 -2.37
C GLN A 22 0.78 -12.95 -1.80
N ILE A 23 0.18 -12.26 -0.82
CA ILE A 23 -0.91 -12.82 -0.01
C ILE A 23 -2.13 -13.16 -0.87
N GLU A 24 -2.90 -12.14 -1.26
CA GLU A 24 -4.11 -12.31 -2.06
C GLU A 24 -4.28 -11.07 -2.92
N GLU A 25 -4.41 -11.27 -4.22
CA GLU A 25 -4.47 -10.18 -5.21
C GLU A 25 -5.62 -9.21 -4.93
N GLN A 26 -6.79 -9.72 -4.53
CA GLN A 26 -7.96 -8.90 -4.19
C GLN A 26 -7.71 -7.99 -2.98
N PHE A 27 -6.92 -8.47 -2.01
CA PHE A 27 -6.56 -7.69 -0.83
C PHE A 27 -5.57 -6.58 -1.20
N ILE A 28 -4.57 -6.90 -2.02
CA ILE A 28 -3.60 -5.92 -2.54
C ILE A 28 -4.33 -4.84 -3.36
N GLU A 29 -5.26 -5.23 -4.21
CA GLU A 29 -6.07 -4.30 -5.01
C GLU A 29 -6.92 -3.37 -4.13
N LEU A 30 -7.50 -3.91 -3.05
CA LEU A 30 -8.28 -3.12 -2.09
C LEU A 30 -7.42 -2.06 -1.40
N LEU A 31 -6.20 -2.41 -0.99
CA LEU A 31 -5.23 -1.49 -0.41
C LEU A 31 -4.82 -0.41 -1.44
N GLY A 32 -4.52 -0.82 -2.67
CA GLY A 32 -4.17 0.09 -3.77
C GLY A 32 -5.28 1.11 -4.06
N LYS A 33 -6.54 0.67 -4.11
CA LYS A 33 -7.71 1.57 -4.28
C LYS A 33 -7.83 2.58 -3.15
N GLU A 34 -7.62 2.14 -1.91
CA GLU A 34 -7.67 3.03 -0.75
C GLU A 34 -6.50 4.04 -0.77
N MET A 35 -5.32 3.63 -1.19
CA MET A 35 -4.16 4.51 -1.37
C MET A 35 -4.39 5.55 -2.48
N GLN A 36 -4.93 5.13 -3.63
CA GLN A 36 -5.33 6.04 -4.71
C GLN A 36 -6.40 7.04 -4.25
N ARG A 37 -7.41 6.59 -3.50
CA ARG A 37 -8.45 7.44 -2.91
C ARG A 37 -7.85 8.54 -2.04
N ARG A 38 -6.77 8.24 -1.32
CA ARG A 38 -6.04 9.17 -0.46
C ARG A 38 -4.94 9.95 -1.17
N LYS A 39 -4.73 9.72 -2.47
CA LYS A 39 -3.63 10.30 -3.26
C LYS A 39 -2.25 10.03 -2.65
N LEU A 40 -2.06 8.83 -2.10
CA LEU A 40 -0.77 8.39 -1.59
C LEU A 40 0.09 7.92 -2.76
N ASN A 41 1.14 8.66 -3.06
CA ASN A 41 2.11 8.29 -4.07
C ASN A 41 3.22 7.48 -3.41
N ILE A 42 3.37 6.22 -3.81
CA ILE A 42 4.58 5.43 -3.55
C ILE A 42 5.64 5.85 -4.57
N SER A 43 5.96 7.15 -4.64
CA SER A 43 6.98 7.63 -5.56
C SER A 43 8.35 7.42 -4.90
N GLU A 44 9.10 6.46 -5.43
CA GLU A 44 10.56 6.35 -5.38
C GLU A 44 11.21 6.21 -3.98
N ARG A 45 10.97 5.08 -3.30
CA ARG A 45 11.98 4.54 -2.36
C ARG A 45 12.79 3.35 -2.88
N ASP A 46 12.59 2.95 -4.14
CA ASP A 46 13.39 1.91 -4.81
C ASP A 46 14.48 2.46 -5.74
N SER A 47 14.79 3.76 -5.67
CA SER A 47 15.92 4.37 -6.41
C SER A 47 17.21 4.48 -5.58
N VAL A 48 17.31 3.83 -4.41
CA VAL A 48 18.53 3.78 -3.61
C VAL A 48 19.17 2.38 -3.69
N GLU A 49 19.39 1.91 -4.91
CA GLU A 49 20.50 1.00 -5.24
C GLU A 49 21.14 1.51 -6.55
N LYS A 50 22.12 2.39 -6.41
CA LYS A 50 23.13 2.67 -7.44
C LYS A 50 24.51 2.56 -6.81
#